data_AF-A0A524CGS3-F1
#
_entry.id   AF-A0A524CGS3-F1
#
_cell.length_a   1.000
_cell.length_b   1.000
_cell.length_c   1.000
_cell.angle_alpha   90.00
_cell.angle_beta   90.00
_cell.angle_gamma   90.00
#
_symmetry.space_group_name_H-M   'P 1'
#
loop_
_entity.id
_entity.type
_entity.pdbx_description
1 polymer ?
#
loop_
_entity_poly.entity_id
_entity_poly.type
_entity_poly.pdbx_seq_one_letter_code
_entity_poly.pdbx_strand_id
1 'polypeptide(L)'
;MKKINKNIKKTICIFGGGILGLNISIQLADLGFKIFLIDNKPFFGGNAAHLYKAFPTNDCFFCLLSTSYKAGIRKCFYRSGINFHPNITLLRNTELLSLNGNKGNFELELKNNPTYVNNNCINCGKCIDICPKVEDIKDTRNIESNSPIVSYNYPQCISNYYSIRRTKCDPDCKKCEEVCPVNAINLNEKEERVQISCSNIVVSSGFQEFDPSEIKNYKYGELEDVITQDQLALMLDPDGPTNGKLIRPSNHKPVETVVMLQCVGSRDEKYNKYCSELCCNYAIKHANIIKDNIKPSPDVYIIYIDIRTMGFLENYYSSARENDIQFIKGNLTDVEISQDNKSKDNKLKLKVYDAILNAILMISSDLLVLSTGIIPSKPGINLCKKIELQLNDEGFVDVDEDSISTNKSGIYACGSLTRPTDLSHSSTISKNIVLKIYKDFLIKEEINNY
;
A
#
# COMPACT_ATOMS: atom_id res chain seq x y z
N MET A 1 -5.11 6.00 -33.01
CA MET A 1 -5.62 6.47 -31.69
C MET A 1 -7.03 5.93 -31.49
N LYS A 2 -7.30 5.24 -30.39
CA LYS A 2 -8.64 4.72 -30.07
C LYS A 2 -9.35 5.76 -29.20
N LYS A 3 -10.38 6.45 -29.74
CA LYS A 3 -11.19 7.42 -28.99
C LYS A 3 -12.41 6.71 -28.42
N ILE A 4 -12.54 6.65 -27.09
CA ILE A 4 -13.67 6.00 -26.43
C ILE A 4 -14.72 7.08 -26.09
N ASN A 5 -15.57 7.43 -27.05
CA ASN A 5 -16.70 8.35 -26.83
C ASN A 5 -17.88 7.59 -26.23
N LYS A 6 -18.06 7.69 -24.91
CA LYS A 6 -19.27 7.27 -24.18
C LYS A 6 -19.86 8.49 -23.45
N ASN A 7 -21.13 8.42 -23.05
CA ASN A 7 -21.85 9.47 -22.30
C ASN A 7 -20.95 10.10 -21.20
N ILE A 8 -20.36 11.26 -21.51
CA ILE A 8 -19.30 11.90 -20.69
C ILE A 8 -19.84 12.23 -19.31
N LYS A 9 -21.13 12.60 -19.20
CA LYS A 9 -21.80 12.96 -17.94
C LYS A 9 -21.74 11.86 -16.89
N LYS A 10 -21.70 10.59 -17.30
CA LYS A 10 -21.62 9.41 -16.43
C LYS A 10 -20.25 8.73 -16.47
N THR A 11 -19.20 9.40 -16.92
CA THR A 11 -17.86 8.80 -17.03
C THR A 11 -16.93 9.43 -16.01
N ILE A 12 -16.27 8.62 -15.18
CA ILE A 12 -15.39 9.06 -14.08
C ILE A 12 -14.03 8.38 -14.23
N CYS A 13 -12.96 9.17 -14.09
CA CYS A 13 -11.60 8.65 -14.02
C CYS A 13 -11.10 8.66 -12.58
N ILE A 14 -10.55 7.55 -12.11
CA ILE A 14 -10.04 7.38 -10.75
C ILE A 14 -8.57 6.98 -10.83
N PHE A 15 -7.68 7.77 -10.25
CA PHE A 15 -6.25 7.50 -10.18
C PHE A 15 -5.86 6.95 -8.82
N GLY A 16 -5.23 5.77 -8.81
CA GLY A 16 -4.79 5.06 -7.61
C GLY A 16 -5.80 4.00 -7.20
N GLY A 17 -5.54 2.74 -7.55
CA GLY A 17 -6.36 1.60 -7.19
C GLY A 17 -5.96 0.95 -5.88
N GLY A 18 -5.69 1.75 -4.85
CA GLY A 18 -5.74 1.30 -3.46
C GLY A 18 -7.17 0.98 -3.00
N ILE A 19 -7.33 0.60 -1.73
CA ILE A 19 -8.66 0.25 -1.17
C ILE A 19 -9.70 1.35 -1.42
N LEU A 20 -9.33 2.62 -1.31
CA LEU A 20 -10.25 3.74 -1.55
C LEU A 20 -10.66 3.86 -3.01
N GLY A 21 -9.70 3.85 -3.95
CA GLY A 21 -10.00 3.92 -5.38
C GLY A 21 -10.87 2.74 -5.84
N LEU A 22 -10.60 1.54 -5.31
CA LEU A 22 -11.43 0.36 -5.53
C LEU A 22 -12.86 0.55 -5.00
N ASN A 23 -12.99 1.06 -3.78
CA ASN A 23 -14.29 1.28 -3.13
C ASN A 23 -15.13 2.35 -3.86
N ILE A 24 -14.52 3.48 -4.22
CA ILE A 24 -15.17 4.55 -5.01
C ILE A 24 -15.59 4.01 -6.38
N SER A 25 -14.73 3.24 -7.03
CA SER A 25 -15.03 2.61 -8.33
C SER A 25 -16.26 1.73 -8.26
N ILE A 26 -16.32 0.83 -7.27
CA ILE A 26 -17.45 -0.09 -7.11
C ILE A 26 -18.74 0.67 -6.83
N GLN A 27 -18.74 1.60 -5.88
CA GLN A 27 -19.96 2.31 -5.51
C GLN A 27 -20.52 3.15 -6.67
N LEU A 28 -19.68 3.90 -7.37
CA LEU A 28 -20.14 4.67 -8.53
C LEU A 28 -20.57 3.75 -9.69
N ALA A 29 -19.88 2.63 -9.89
CA ALA A 29 -20.24 1.70 -10.95
C ALA A 29 -21.59 1.00 -10.70
N ASP A 30 -21.88 0.66 -9.44
CA ASP A 30 -23.18 0.14 -8.98
C ASP A 30 -24.29 1.20 -9.18
N LEU A 31 -23.98 2.50 -9.05
CA LEU A 31 -24.87 3.62 -9.38
C LEU A 31 -25.00 3.90 -10.91
N GLY A 32 -24.39 3.07 -11.76
CA GLY A 32 -24.50 3.17 -13.21
C GLY A 32 -23.52 4.13 -13.89
N PHE A 33 -22.51 4.62 -13.18
CA PHE A 33 -21.40 5.38 -13.78
C PHE A 33 -20.41 4.43 -14.45
N LYS A 34 -19.80 4.89 -15.55
CA LYS A 34 -18.68 4.23 -16.20
C LYS A 34 -17.39 4.72 -15.58
N ILE A 35 -16.58 3.79 -15.12
CA ILE A 35 -15.37 4.06 -14.36
C ILE A 35 -14.16 3.62 -15.16
N PHE A 36 -13.16 4.49 -15.24
CA PHE A 36 -11.80 4.13 -15.62
C PHE A 36 -10.94 4.19 -14.36
N LEU A 37 -10.59 3.02 -13.82
CA LEU A 37 -9.70 2.90 -12.67
C LEU A 37 -8.28 2.73 -13.19
N ILE A 38 -7.43 3.70 -12.86
CA ILE A 38 -6.08 3.87 -13.41
C ILE A 38 -5.08 3.72 -12.27
N ASP A 39 -4.09 2.84 -12.44
CA ASP A 39 -2.97 2.72 -11.51
C ASP A 39 -1.65 2.62 -12.28
N ASN A 40 -0.61 3.22 -11.73
CA ASN A 40 0.73 3.18 -12.32
C ASN A 40 1.48 1.87 -12.01
N LYS A 41 0.94 1.03 -11.12
CA LYS A 41 1.42 -0.32 -10.84
C LYS A 41 0.76 -1.33 -11.78
N PRO A 42 1.39 -2.49 -12.03
CA PRO A 42 0.82 -3.55 -12.87
C PRO A 42 -0.29 -4.36 -12.18
N PHE A 43 -0.72 -3.95 -10.98
CA PHE A 43 -1.75 -4.57 -10.14
C PHE A 43 -2.51 -3.51 -9.34
N PHE A 44 -3.63 -3.90 -8.70
CA PHE A 44 -4.38 -3.04 -7.79
C PHE A 44 -4.34 -3.58 -6.35
N GLY A 45 -4.71 -2.73 -5.39
CA GLY A 45 -4.72 -3.03 -3.95
C GLY A 45 -3.98 -1.97 -3.13
N GLY A 46 -3.06 -1.22 -3.74
CA GLY A 46 -2.27 -0.20 -3.06
C GLY A 46 -1.47 -0.80 -1.90
N ASN A 47 -1.41 -0.09 -0.77
CA ASN A 47 -0.64 -0.56 0.40
C ASN A 47 -1.27 -1.79 1.07
N ALA A 48 -2.59 -1.93 1.01
CA ALA A 48 -3.29 -3.11 1.52
C ALA A 48 -2.85 -4.44 0.88
N ALA A 49 -2.18 -4.40 -0.28
CA ALA A 49 -1.66 -5.60 -0.92
C ALA A 49 -0.53 -6.28 -0.13
N HIS A 50 0.18 -5.55 0.75
CA HIS A 50 1.35 -6.03 1.49
C HIS A 50 1.33 -5.76 3.00
N LEU A 51 0.27 -5.15 3.52
CA LEU A 51 0.13 -4.84 4.96
C LEU A 51 -0.45 -5.99 5.81
N TYR A 52 -0.64 -7.16 5.20
CA TYR A 52 -1.21 -8.38 5.76
C TYR A 52 -2.66 -8.25 6.30
N LYS A 53 -2.86 -7.60 7.45
CA LYS A 53 -4.16 -7.47 8.12
C LYS A 53 -4.51 -6.00 8.42
N ALA A 54 -5.80 -5.71 8.43
CA ALA A 54 -6.35 -4.41 8.80
C ALA A 54 -6.62 -4.37 10.31
N PHE A 55 -6.08 -3.37 11.00
CA PHE A 55 -6.46 -3.08 12.39
C PHE A 55 -7.83 -2.36 12.42
N PRO A 56 -8.58 -2.41 13.54
CA PRO A 56 -8.32 -3.20 14.75
C PRO A 56 -8.85 -4.64 14.67
N THR A 57 -9.64 -5.00 13.65
CA THR A 57 -10.32 -6.30 13.60
C THR A 57 -9.41 -7.46 13.20
N ASN A 58 -8.20 -7.17 12.69
CA ASN A 58 -7.26 -8.15 12.16
C ASN A 58 -7.82 -8.96 10.97
N ASP A 59 -8.80 -8.38 10.24
CA ASP A 59 -9.35 -8.94 9.01
C ASP A 59 -8.48 -8.62 7.78
N CYS A 60 -8.72 -9.33 6.69
CA CYS A 60 -8.18 -8.97 5.38
C CYS A 60 -8.77 -7.62 4.92
N PHE A 61 -7.92 -6.72 4.43
CA PHE A 61 -8.31 -5.40 3.92
C PHE A 61 -9.42 -5.45 2.86
N PHE A 62 -9.42 -6.50 2.04
CA PHE A 62 -10.37 -6.65 0.94
C PHE A 62 -11.73 -7.18 1.39
N CYS A 63 -11.86 -7.71 2.61
CA CYS A 63 -13.16 -8.05 3.20
C CYS A 63 -14.05 -6.82 3.43
N LEU A 64 -13.47 -5.62 3.40
CA LEU A 64 -14.17 -4.34 3.52
C LEU A 64 -14.80 -3.87 2.19
N LEU A 65 -14.46 -4.50 1.06
CA LEU A 65 -15.08 -4.21 -0.23
C LEU A 65 -16.34 -5.07 -0.42
N SER A 66 -17.42 -4.45 -0.90
CA SER A 66 -18.66 -5.14 -1.30
C SER A 66 -19.23 -4.51 -2.57
N THR A 67 -19.66 -5.32 -3.54
CA THR A 67 -20.45 -4.87 -4.71
C THR A 67 -21.82 -5.54 -4.70
N SER A 68 -22.83 -4.83 -5.19
CA SER A 68 -24.19 -5.35 -5.36
C SER A 68 -24.43 -6.04 -6.72
N TYR A 69 -23.46 -5.97 -7.64
CA TYR A 69 -23.61 -6.46 -9.03
C TYR A 69 -23.94 -7.95 -9.16
N LYS A 70 -23.52 -8.81 -8.21
CA LYS A 70 -23.91 -10.23 -8.16
C LYS A 70 -24.41 -10.61 -6.77
N ALA A 71 -25.70 -10.87 -6.65
CA ALA A 71 -26.31 -11.38 -5.42
C ALA A 71 -25.79 -12.79 -5.08
N GLY A 72 -25.62 -13.08 -3.78
CA GLY A 72 -25.31 -14.43 -3.27
C GLY A 72 -23.82 -14.80 -3.17
N ILE A 73 -22.90 -13.85 -3.38
CA ILE A 73 -21.45 -14.12 -3.35
C ILE A 73 -20.84 -13.61 -2.03
N ARG A 74 -20.07 -14.47 -1.32
CA ARG A 74 -19.39 -14.12 -0.05
C ARG A 74 -18.34 -13.01 -0.27
N LYS A 75 -18.13 -12.16 0.74
CA LYS A 75 -17.20 -11.02 0.70
C LYS A 75 -15.77 -11.36 0.24
N CYS A 76 -15.27 -12.56 0.56
CA CYS A 76 -13.93 -13.01 0.16
C CYS A 76 -13.77 -13.23 -1.36
N PHE A 77 -14.85 -13.46 -2.11
CA PHE A 77 -14.82 -13.62 -3.56
C PHE A 77 -14.67 -12.28 -4.32
N TYR A 78 -14.74 -11.13 -3.61
CA TYR A 78 -14.63 -9.79 -4.21
C TYR A 78 -13.21 -9.40 -4.67
N ARG A 79 -12.18 -10.21 -4.41
CA ARG A 79 -10.91 -10.08 -5.14
C ARG A 79 -11.12 -10.14 -6.67
N SER A 80 -12.21 -10.77 -7.11
CA SER A 80 -12.56 -10.93 -8.54
C SER A 80 -13.73 -10.06 -9.03
N GLY A 81 -14.58 -9.53 -8.15
CA GLY A 81 -15.81 -8.82 -8.56
C GLY A 81 -15.54 -7.58 -9.41
N ILE A 82 -14.51 -6.81 -9.03
CA ILE A 82 -14.13 -5.61 -9.78
C ILE A 82 -13.53 -5.94 -11.16
N ASN A 83 -12.84 -7.08 -11.31
CA ASN A 83 -12.27 -7.50 -12.59
C ASN A 83 -13.34 -7.80 -13.64
N PHE A 84 -14.58 -8.06 -13.21
CA PHE A 84 -15.69 -8.46 -14.07
C PHE A 84 -16.86 -7.47 -14.06
N HIS A 85 -16.70 -6.30 -13.41
CA HIS A 85 -17.77 -5.33 -13.35
C HIS A 85 -17.93 -4.63 -14.72
N PRO A 86 -19.11 -4.67 -15.37
CA PRO A 86 -19.28 -4.22 -16.76
C PRO A 86 -19.07 -2.71 -16.95
N ASN A 87 -19.26 -1.94 -15.87
CA ASN A 87 -19.05 -0.50 -15.89
C ASN A 87 -17.64 -0.07 -15.46
N ILE A 88 -16.75 -1.00 -15.08
CA ILE A 88 -15.38 -0.66 -14.65
C ILE A 88 -14.39 -1.14 -15.71
N THR A 89 -13.59 -0.20 -16.21
CA THR A 89 -12.42 -0.49 -17.04
C THR A 89 -11.17 -0.32 -16.20
N LEU A 90 -10.39 -1.40 -16.08
CA LEU A 90 -9.16 -1.44 -15.31
C LEU A 90 -7.97 -1.11 -16.22
N LEU A 91 -7.20 -0.09 -15.87
CA LEU A 91 -6.00 0.37 -16.58
C LEU A 91 -4.80 0.24 -15.63
N ARG A 92 -4.03 -0.82 -15.83
CA ARG A 92 -2.83 -1.17 -15.04
C ARG A 92 -1.59 -0.65 -15.75
N ASN A 93 -0.57 -0.30 -14.97
CA ASN A 93 0.69 0.23 -15.49
C ASN A 93 0.48 1.45 -16.41
N THR A 94 -0.48 2.31 -16.03
CA THR A 94 -0.93 3.43 -16.84
C THR A 94 -0.60 4.76 -16.18
N GLU A 95 -0.07 5.70 -16.97
CA GLU A 95 0.30 7.03 -16.51
C GLU A 95 -0.45 8.12 -17.28
N LEU A 96 -0.75 9.24 -16.60
CA LEU A 96 -1.31 10.42 -17.25
C LEU A 96 -0.21 11.19 -17.99
N LEU A 97 -0.39 11.42 -19.29
CA LEU A 97 0.48 12.29 -20.09
C LEU A 97 0.04 13.75 -19.99
N SER A 98 -1.22 14.02 -20.30
CA SER A 98 -1.81 15.37 -20.31
C SER A 98 -3.26 15.35 -19.86
N LEU A 99 -3.70 16.45 -19.25
CA LEU A 99 -5.09 16.71 -18.87
C LEU A 99 -5.50 18.06 -19.45
N ASN A 100 -6.58 18.07 -20.23
CA ASN A 100 -7.20 19.28 -20.76
C ASN A 100 -8.67 19.35 -20.34
N GLY A 101 -9.27 20.53 -20.50
CA GLY A 101 -10.68 20.76 -20.21
C GLY A 101 -10.96 21.09 -18.74
N ASN A 102 -12.25 21.09 -18.40
CA ASN A 102 -12.78 21.59 -17.12
C ASN A 102 -13.86 20.65 -16.58
N LYS A 103 -14.37 20.92 -15.36
CA LYS A 103 -15.46 20.14 -14.74
C LYS A 103 -16.56 19.80 -15.74
N GLY A 104 -16.85 18.51 -15.89
CA GLY A 104 -17.88 18.00 -16.80
C GLY A 104 -17.39 17.61 -18.20
N ASN A 105 -16.19 18.04 -18.61
CA ASN A 105 -15.57 17.64 -19.87
C ASN A 105 -14.04 17.70 -19.77
N PHE A 106 -13.46 16.77 -19.01
CA PHE A 106 -12.03 16.54 -18.99
C PHE A 106 -11.62 15.62 -20.14
N GLU A 107 -10.49 15.93 -20.78
CA GLU A 107 -9.87 15.10 -21.80
C GLU A 107 -8.48 14.67 -21.32
N LEU A 108 -8.32 13.36 -21.14
CA LEU A 108 -7.11 12.74 -20.62
C LEU A 108 -6.39 12.03 -21.76
N GLU A 109 -5.08 12.27 -21.86
CA GLU A 109 -4.18 11.43 -22.64
C GLU A 109 -3.41 10.52 -21.69
N LEU A 110 -3.58 9.21 -21.84
CA LEU A 110 -2.94 8.19 -21.00
C LEU A 110 -1.90 7.41 -21.79
N LYS A 111 -0.82 7.04 -21.10
CA LYS A 111 0.18 6.09 -21.57
C LYS A 111 -0.01 4.77 -20.84
N ASN A 112 -0.47 3.75 -21.56
CA ASN A 112 -0.49 2.37 -21.06
C ASN A 112 0.87 1.74 -21.34
N ASN A 113 1.64 1.46 -20.30
CA ASN A 113 2.88 0.73 -20.44
C ASN A 113 2.59 -0.79 -20.51
N PRO A 114 3.42 -1.57 -21.21
CA PRO A 114 3.27 -3.02 -21.28
C PRO A 114 3.18 -3.65 -19.88
N THR A 115 2.21 -4.53 -19.69
CA THR A 115 2.14 -5.39 -18.49
C THR A 115 2.76 -6.76 -18.74
N TYR A 116 2.95 -7.10 -20.03
CA TYR A 116 3.38 -8.38 -20.58
C TYR A 116 2.49 -9.57 -20.23
N VAL A 117 1.55 -9.42 -19.29
CA VAL A 117 0.64 -10.46 -18.81
C VAL A 117 -0.78 -9.92 -18.77
N ASN A 118 -1.60 -10.45 -19.68
CA ASN A 118 -3.00 -10.07 -19.82
C ASN A 118 -3.91 -10.78 -18.79
N ASN A 119 -5.20 -10.46 -18.85
CA ASN A 119 -6.20 -10.90 -17.87
C ASN A 119 -6.60 -12.39 -18.00
N ASN A 120 -6.08 -13.12 -18.99
CA ASN A 120 -6.33 -14.55 -19.13
C ASN A 120 -5.43 -15.42 -18.24
N CYS A 121 -4.45 -14.81 -17.54
CA CYS A 121 -3.53 -15.54 -16.68
C CYS A 121 -4.26 -16.26 -15.53
N ILE A 122 -3.96 -17.54 -15.37
CA ILE A 122 -4.58 -18.44 -14.38
C ILE A 122 -3.68 -18.74 -13.17
N ASN A 123 -2.54 -18.05 -13.04
CA ASN A 123 -1.62 -18.17 -11.90
C ASN A 123 -1.10 -19.60 -11.61
N CYS A 124 -0.70 -20.32 -12.66
CA CYS A 124 -0.30 -21.73 -12.56
C CYS A 124 1.17 -21.99 -12.17
N GLY A 125 1.99 -20.96 -11.98
CA GLY A 125 3.40 -21.07 -11.55
C GLY A 125 4.42 -21.40 -12.64
N LYS A 126 4.02 -22.07 -13.72
CA LYS A 126 4.93 -22.61 -14.76
C LYS A 126 5.95 -21.61 -15.33
N CYS A 127 5.56 -20.34 -15.49
CA CYS A 127 6.43 -19.30 -16.04
C CYS A 127 7.54 -18.86 -15.06
N ILE A 128 7.32 -19.02 -13.75
CA ILE A 128 8.32 -18.77 -12.71
C ILE A 128 9.33 -19.91 -12.70
N ASP A 129 8.86 -21.15 -12.69
CA ASP A 129 9.70 -22.36 -12.57
C ASP A 129 10.75 -22.46 -13.70
N ILE A 130 10.41 -21.98 -14.90
CA ILE A 130 11.28 -22.05 -16.07
C ILE A 130 12.21 -20.84 -16.22
N CYS A 131 12.03 -19.79 -15.40
CA CYS A 131 12.75 -18.54 -15.55
C CYS A 131 14.24 -18.73 -15.20
N PRO A 132 15.17 -18.56 -16.17
CA PRO A 132 16.59 -18.88 -15.94
C PRO A 132 17.32 -17.81 -15.14
N LYS A 133 16.75 -16.60 -15.02
CA LYS A 133 17.34 -15.48 -14.32
C LYS A 133 16.59 -15.22 -13.03
N VAL A 134 17.36 -15.18 -11.96
CA VAL A 134 16.92 -14.76 -10.63
C VAL A 134 17.65 -13.46 -10.31
N GLU A 135 16.89 -12.47 -9.87
CA GLU A 135 17.44 -11.16 -9.49
C GLU A 135 17.65 -11.15 -7.98
N ASP A 136 18.80 -10.60 -7.55
CA ASP A 136 19.01 -10.18 -6.17
C ASP A 136 18.15 -8.94 -5.92
N ILE A 137 16.88 -9.14 -5.56
CA ILE A 137 15.98 -8.04 -5.24
C ILE A 137 16.30 -7.59 -3.81
N LYS A 138 17.29 -6.71 -3.69
CA LYS A 138 17.41 -5.80 -2.54
C LYS A 138 16.36 -4.68 -2.63
N ASP A 139 15.10 -5.03 -2.89
CA ASP A 139 14.00 -4.11 -2.58
C ASP A 139 13.84 -4.18 -1.07
N THR A 140 13.73 -3.03 -0.43
CA THR A 140 13.51 -2.83 1.00
C THR A 140 12.24 -3.51 1.53
N ARG A 141 11.60 -4.41 0.77
CA ARG A 141 10.34 -5.10 1.09
C ARG A 141 10.40 -6.61 0.83
N ASN A 142 11.41 -7.12 0.13
CA ASN A 142 11.58 -8.56 -0.05
C ASN A 142 12.65 -9.07 0.92
N ILE A 143 12.22 -9.90 1.88
CA ILE A 143 13.09 -10.58 2.84
C ILE A 143 13.87 -11.72 2.17
N GLU A 144 13.35 -12.25 1.06
CA GLU A 144 14.09 -13.19 0.22
C GLU A 144 14.80 -12.44 -0.90
N SER A 145 16.13 -12.51 -0.87
CA SER A 145 17.02 -11.83 -1.80
C SER A 145 16.87 -12.30 -3.24
N ASN A 146 16.30 -13.48 -3.52
CA ASN A 146 16.33 -14.07 -4.85
C ASN A 146 14.92 -14.27 -5.44
N SER A 147 14.51 -13.39 -6.37
CA SER A 147 13.21 -13.53 -7.04
C SER A 147 13.37 -13.60 -8.57
N PRO A 148 12.74 -14.58 -9.26
CA PRO A 148 12.78 -14.65 -10.71
C PRO A 148 12.21 -13.41 -11.39
N ILE A 149 12.68 -13.13 -12.61
CA ILE A 149 12.22 -11.96 -13.40
C ILE A 149 10.71 -11.97 -13.60
N VAL A 150 10.16 -13.17 -13.81
CA VAL A 150 8.72 -13.42 -13.76
C VAL A 150 8.38 -13.73 -12.32
N SER A 151 7.59 -12.89 -11.66
CA SER A 151 7.31 -13.02 -10.23
C SER A 151 5.85 -12.72 -9.92
N TYR A 152 5.41 -13.19 -8.76
CA TYR A 152 4.16 -12.73 -8.16
C TYR A 152 4.26 -11.22 -7.87
N ASN A 153 3.13 -10.53 -7.92
CA ASN A 153 3.07 -9.13 -7.48
C ASN A 153 3.09 -9.07 -5.96
N TYR A 154 1.92 -9.13 -5.34
CA TYR A 154 1.78 -9.22 -3.89
C TYR A 154 0.70 -10.25 -3.55
N PRO A 155 0.80 -10.90 -2.39
CA PRO A 155 -0.09 -12.00 -2.05
C PRO A 155 -1.56 -11.60 -2.08
N GLN A 156 -1.86 -10.36 -1.66
CA GLN A 156 -3.22 -9.86 -1.53
C GLN A 156 -3.69 -8.96 -2.68
N CYS A 157 -2.89 -8.74 -3.73
CA CYS A 157 -3.30 -7.81 -4.78
C CYS A 157 -4.52 -8.27 -5.59
N ILE A 158 -5.19 -7.30 -6.22
CA ILE A 158 -6.25 -7.51 -7.21
C ILE A 158 -5.62 -7.47 -8.60
N SER A 159 -6.17 -8.27 -9.52
CA SER A 159 -5.49 -8.61 -10.78
C SER A 159 -4.11 -9.22 -10.48
N ASN A 160 -4.11 -10.26 -9.64
CA ASN A 160 -2.91 -10.97 -9.19
C ASN A 160 -2.31 -11.84 -10.30
N TYR A 161 -2.15 -11.28 -11.49
CA TYR A 161 -1.41 -11.89 -12.58
C TYR A 161 0.08 -11.73 -12.31
N TYR A 162 0.90 -12.56 -12.95
CA TYR A 162 2.36 -12.43 -12.88
C TYR A 162 2.82 -11.07 -13.41
N SER A 163 3.93 -10.58 -12.85
CA SER A 163 4.65 -9.41 -13.34
C SER A 163 5.95 -9.84 -13.98
N ILE A 164 6.30 -9.21 -15.11
CA ILE A 164 7.54 -9.50 -15.84
C ILE A 164 8.39 -8.24 -15.88
N ARG A 165 9.55 -8.26 -15.20
CA ARG A 165 10.55 -7.18 -15.27
C ARG A 165 11.34 -7.27 -16.57
N ARG A 166 10.70 -6.96 -17.69
CA ARG A 166 11.26 -7.18 -19.04
C ARG A 166 12.63 -6.51 -19.25
N THR A 167 12.86 -5.35 -18.66
CA THR A 167 14.14 -4.60 -18.72
C THR A 167 15.33 -5.35 -18.11
N LYS A 168 15.08 -6.32 -17.24
CA LYS A 168 16.11 -7.17 -16.59
C LYS A 168 16.26 -8.53 -17.29
N CYS A 169 15.36 -8.85 -18.23
CA CYS A 169 15.34 -10.11 -18.96
C CYS A 169 16.28 -10.06 -20.16
N ASP A 170 16.83 -11.21 -20.56
CA ASP A 170 17.53 -11.29 -21.84
C ASP A 170 16.55 -10.96 -22.99
N PRO A 171 16.91 -10.05 -23.92
CA PRO A 171 16.01 -9.64 -25.01
C PRO A 171 15.51 -10.81 -25.88
N ASP A 172 16.28 -11.89 -26.00
CA ASP A 172 15.89 -13.03 -26.85
C ASP A 172 15.16 -14.15 -26.08
N CYS A 173 15.06 -14.06 -24.75
CA CYS A 173 14.43 -15.10 -23.94
C CYS A 173 12.90 -15.05 -24.05
N LYS A 174 12.28 -16.19 -24.41
CA LYS A 174 10.82 -16.37 -24.54
C LYS A 174 10.24 -17.55 -23.74
N LYS A 175 11.05 -18.18 -22.89
CA LYS A 175 10.67 -19.41 -22.17
C LYS A 175 9.34 -19.30 -21.40
N CYS A 176 9.11 -18.16 -20.74
CA CYS A 176 7.87 -17.94 -20.00
C CYS A 176 6.63 -17.76 -20.90
N GLU A 177 6.81 -17.18 -22.09
CA GLU A 177 5.77 -17.04 -23.10
C GLU A 177 5.40 -18.40 -23.69
N GLU A 178 6.41 -19.21 -24.05
CA GLU A 178 6.26 -20.54 -24.64
C GLU A 178 5.57 -21.56 -23.71
N VAL A 179 5.83 -21.50 -22.40
CA VAL A 179 5.26 -22.43 -21.43
C VAL A 179 3.84 -22.05 -20.98
N CYS A 180 3.34 -20.86 -21.34
CA CYS A 180 2.07 -20.35 -20.84
C CYS A 180 0.88 -21.11 -21.48
N PRO A 181 0.11 -21.91 -20.72
CA PRO A 181 -0.92 -22.77 -21.30
C PRO A 181 -2.13 -22.00 -21.87
N VAL A 182 -2.28 -20.73 -21.50
CA VAL A 182 -3.41 -19.87 -21.84
C VAL A 182 -2.99 -18.68 -22.71
N ASN A 183 -1.75 -18.65 -23.19
CA ASN A 183 -1.20 -17.55 -24.00
C ASN A 183 -1.45 -16.16 -23.39
N ALA A 184 -1.33 -16.06 -22.05
CA ALA A 184 -1.54 -14.81 -21.33
C ALA A 184 -0.32 -13.88 -21.37
N ILE A 185 0.86 -14.44 -21.68
CA ILE A 185 2.11 -13.69 -21.74
C ILE A 185 2.34 -13.22 -23.18
N ASN A 186 2.64 -11.93 -23.36
CA ASN A 186 3.09 -11.34 -24.61
C ASN A 186 4.29 -10.44 -24.34
N LEU A 187 5.49 -10.94 -24.62
CA LEU A 187 6.74 -10.21 -24.34
C LEU A 187 7.01 -9.07 -25.34
N ASN A 188 6.24 -9.01 -26.43
CA ASN A 188 6.32 -7.99 -27.46
C ASN A 188 5.24 -6.91 -27.31
N GLU A 189 4.47 -6.92 -26.22
CA GLU A 189 3.53 -5.85 -25.90
C GLU A 189 4.25 -4.50 -25.88
N LYS A 190 3.68 -3.50 -26.57
CA LYS A 190 4.23 -2.15 -26.69
C LYS A 190 3.36 -1.16 -25.95
N GLU A 191 3.94 -0.02 -25.64
CA GLU A 191 3.20 1.10 -25.08
C GLU A 191 2.07 1.54 -26.01
N GLU A 192 0.91 1.85 -25.43
CA GLU A 192 -0.28 2.34 -26.14
C GLU A 192 -0.70 3.70 -25.58
N ARG A 193 -1.06 4.63 -26.47
CA ARG A 193 -1.69 5.91 -26.08
C ARG A 193 -3.20 5.82 -26.18
N VAL A 194 -3.89 6.14 -25.08
CA VAL A 194 -5.34 6.09 -24.97
C VAL A 194 -5.88 7.47 -24.64
N GLN A 195 -6.97 7.88 -25.30
CA GLN A 195 -7.68 9.11 -24.97
C GLN A 195 -9.00 8.79 -24.30
N ILE A 196 -9.26 9.45 -23.16
CA ILE A 196 -10.47 9.23 -22.35
C ILE A 196 -11.08 10.59 -22.00
N SER A 197 -12.38 10.72 -22.20
CA SER A 197 -13.15 11.87 -21.74
C SER A 197 -13.98 11.51 -20.52
N CYS A 198 -13.97 12.34 -19.48
CA CYS A 198 -14.72 12.10 -18.24
C CYS A 198 -15.28 13.39 -17.64
N SER A 199 -16.33 13.28 -16.83
CA SER A 199 -16.94 14.42 -16.16
C SER A 199 -16.19 14.83 -14.90
N ASN A 200 -15.63 13.86 -14.15
CA ASN A 200 -14.92 14.10 -12.89
C ASN A 200 -13.69 13.21 -12.78
N ILE A 201 -12.73 13.65 -11.97
CA ILE A 201 -11.50 12.94 -11.66
C ILE A 201 -11.41 12.76 -10.14
N VAL A 202 -11.03 11.58 -9.68
CA VAL A 202 -10.71 11.31 -8.27
C VAL A 202 -9.26 10.82 -8.18
N VAL A 203 -8.49 11.35 -7.23
CA VAL A 203 -7.11 10.95 -6.96
C VAL A 203 -7.02 10.33 -5.57
N SER A 204 -6.66 9.06 -5.50
CA SER A 204 -6.54 8.25 -4.28
C SER A 204 -5.25 7.43 -4.30
N SER A 205 -4.14 8.07 -4.62
CA SER A 205 -2.80 7.46 -4.80
C SER A 205 -2.08 7.11 -3.50
N GLY A 206 -2.74 7.30 -2.34
CA GLY A 206 -2.28 6.84 -1.04
C GLY A 206 -0.94 7.44 -0.58
N PHE A 207 -0.23 6.66 0.23
CA PHE A 207 1.05 7.04 0.83
C PHE A 207 2.18 6.09 0.42
N GLN A 208 3.41 6.47 0.77
CA GLN A 208 4.56 5.58 0.83
C GLN A 208 5.27 5.75 2.18
N GLU A 209 6.06 4.75 2.59
CA GLU A 209 6.89 4.88 3.79
C GLU A 209 7.99 5.94 3.57
N PHE A 210 8.29 6.68 4.64
CA PHE A 210 9.53 7.43 4.78
C PHE A 210 10.72 6.47 4.70
N ASP A 211 11.81 6.88 4.06
CA ASP A 211 13.02 6.06 3.95
C ASP A 211 13.87 6.19 5.24
N PRO A 212 13.90 5.17 6.12
CA PRO A 212 14.61 5.28 7.38
C PRO A 212 16.14 5.26 7.22
N SER A 213 16.68 4.98 6.02
CA SER A 213 18.12 5.08 5.74
C SER A 213 18.66 6.51 5.86
N GLU A 214 17.78 7.50 5.85
CA GLU A 214 18.09 8.91 6.14
C GLU A 214 18.46 9.14 7.63
N ILE A 215 18.09 8.22 8.53
CA ILE A 215 18.38 8.27 9.96
C ILE A 215 19.48 7.25 10.30
N LYS A 216 20.74 7.68 10.19
CA LYS A 216 21.92 6.80 10.35
C LYS A 216 22.03 6.10 11.70
N ASN A 217 21.48 6.69 12.76
CA ASN A 217 21.54 6.12 14.11
C ASN A 217 20.81 4.78 14.23
N TYR A 218 19.82 4.51 13.38
CA TYR A 218 19.06 3.26 13.44
C TYR A 218 19.66 2.14 12.61
N LYS A 219 20.73 2.40 11.85
CA LYS A 219 21.49 1.39 11.09
C LYS A 219 20.66 0.60 10.07
N TYR A 220 19.54 1.17 9.62
CA TYR A 220 18.74 0.59 8.56
C TYR A 220 19.52 0.57 7.24
N GLY A 221 19.55 -0.60 6.60
CA GLY A 221 20.36 -0.86 5.39
C GLY A 221 21.84 -1.12 5.66
N GLU A 222 22.33 -0.87 6.88
CA GLU A 222 23.67 -1.28 7.34
C GLU A 222 23.61 -2.64 8.05
N LEU A 223 22.54 -2.89 8.82
CA LEU A 223 22.30 -4.13 9.54
C LEU A 223 21.05 -4.84 8.99
N GLU A 224 21.18 -6.11 8.63
CA GLU A 224 20.12 -6.89 7.98
C GLU A 224 18.92 -7.16 8.91
N ASP A 225 19.15 -7.26 10.22
CA ASP A 225 18.11 -7.49 11.23
C ASP A 225 17.38 -6.19 11.68
N VAL A 226 17.61 -5.08 10.97
CA VAL A 226 16.84 -3.83 11.14
C VAL A 226 15.89 -3.68 9.94
N ILE A 227 14.59 -3.81 10.18
CA ILE A 227 13.56 -3.82 9.15
C ILE A 227 12.47 -2.77 9.40
N THR A 228 11.61 -2.49 8.42
CA THR A 228 10.41 -1.65 8.58
C THR A 228 9.18 -2.48 8.96
N GLN A 229 8.11 -1.80 9.37
CA GLN A 229 6.81 -2.45 9.63
C GLN A 229 6.22 -3.11 8.37
N ASP A 230 6.45 -2.55 7.18
CA ASP A 230 5.98 -3.16 5.93
C ASP A 230 6.74 -4.44 5.60
N GLN A 231 8.06 -4.49 5.86
CA GLN A 231 8.84 -5.72 5.75
C GLN A 231 8.33 -6.78 6.73
N LEU A 232 8.08 -6.39 7.98
CA LEU A 232 7.51 -7.30 8.97
C LEU A 232 6.13 -7.81 8.53
N ALA A 233 5.28 -6.96 7.94
CA ALA A 233 3.97 -7.38 7.45
C ALA A 233 4.08 -8.49 6.39
N LEU A 234 5.01 -8.36 5.45
CA LEU A 234 5.29 -9.39 4.44
C LEU A 234 5.88 -10.67 5.05
N MET A 235 6.68 -10.57 6.10
CA MET A 235 7.17 -11.72 6.85
C MET A 235 6.01 -12.48 7.51
N LEU A 236 5.10 -11.75 8.14
CA LEU A 236 3.98 -12.33 8.89
C LEU A 236 2.84 -12.85 8.00
N ASP A 237 2.77 -12.43 6.73
CA ASP A 237 1.76 -12.91 5.78
C ASP A 237 2.04 -14.39 5.43
N PRO A 238 1.08 -15.32 5.65
CA PRO A 238 1.21 -16.72 5.25
C PRO A 238 1.44 -16.94 3.76
N ASP A 239 0.98 -16.02 2.92
CA ASP A 239 1.19 -16.05 1.47
C ASP A 239 2.39 -15.17 1.06
N GLY A 240 3.09 -14.57 2.03
CA GLY A 240 4.29 -13.76 1.85
C GLY A 240 5.57 -14.60 1.68
N PRO A 241 6.73 -13.95 1.46
CA PRO A 241 7.98 -14.64 1.10
C PRO A 241 8.45 -15.67 2.13
N THR A 242 8.18 -15.45 3.42
CA THR A 242 8.60 -16.37 4.48
C THR A 242 7.52 -17.38 4.88
N ASN A 243 6.39 -17.42 4.17
CA ASN A 243 5.22 -18.25 4.49
C ASN A 243 4.73 -18.05 5.94
N GLY A 244 4.69 -16.80 6.41
CA GLY A 244 4.29 -16.44 7.78
C GLY A 244 5.31 -16.75 8.87
N LYS A 245 6.56 -17.11 8.55
CA LYS A 245 7.59 -17.44 9.54
C LYS A 245 8.36 -16.19 9.98
N LEU A 246 8.33 -15.89 11.29
CA LEU A 246 9.15 -14.83 11.87
C LEU A 246 10.61 -15.29 12.02
N ILE A 247 11.47 -14.84 11.10
CA ILE A 247 12.88 -15.21 11.03
C ILE A 247 13.77 -13.98 10.89
N ARG A 248 15.01 -14.09 11.36
CA ARG A 248 16.04 -13.06 11.21
C ARG A 248 16.49 -12.99 9.75
N PRO A 249 16.46 -11.83 9.08
CA PRO A 249 16.96 -11.70 7.72
C PRO A 249 18.42 -12.15 7.57
N SER A 250 19.27 -11.89 8.57
CA SER A 250 20.71 -12.16 8.50
C SER A 250 21.11 -13.64 8.44
N ASN A 251 20.34 -14.50 9.09
CA ASN A 251 20.74 -15.89 9.29
C ASN A 251 19.58 -16.90 9.23
N HIS A 252 18.37 -16.43 8.94
CA HIS A 252 17.13 -17.20 8.86
C HIS A 252 16.76 -17.99 10.13
N LYS A 253 17.37 -17.67 11.28
CA LYS A 253 17.01 -18.29 12.56
C LYS A 253 15.68 -17.72 13.09
N PRO A 254 14.95 -18.49 13.90
CA PRO A 254 13.78 -17.97 14.62
C PRO A 254 14.12 -16.73 15.45
N VAL A 255 13.18 -15.78 15.50
CA VAL A 255 13.30 -14.56 16.30
C VAL A 255 12.73 -14.81 17.69
N GLU A 256 13.51 -14.58 18.74
CA GLU A 256 13.06 -14.73 20.14
C GLU A 256 12.68 -13.39 20.77
N THR A 257 13.28 -12.29 20.30
CA THR A 257 13.00 -10.94 20.78
C THR A 257 12.80 -9.96 19.62
N VAL A 258 11.66 -9.25 19.64
CA VAL A 258 11.32 -8.18 18.71
C VAL A 258 11.22 -6.87 19.45
N VAL A 259 11.91 -5.85 18.96
CA VAL A 259 11.77 -4.47 19.45
C VAL A 259 11.25 -3.59 18.32
N MET A 260 10.15 -2.89 18.56
CA MET A 260 9.54 -1.97 17.61
C MET A 260 9.78 -0.52 18.06
N LEU A 261 10.28 0.32 17.17
CA LEU A 261 10.52 1.74 17.45
C LEU A 261 9.48 2.62 16.76
N GLN A 262 8.75 3.40 17.56
CA GLN A 262 7.76 4.35 17.05
C GLN A 262 8.38 5.65 16.53
N CYS A 263 7.60 6.39 15.73
CA CYS A 263 7.92 7.75 15.28
C CYS A 263 9.19 7.86 14.42
N VAL A 264 9.58 6.82 13.69
CA VAL A 264 10.77 6.87 12.82
C VAL A 264 10.49 7.78 11.62
N GLY A 265 11.11 8.96 11.58
CA GLY A 265 10.86 9.96 10.53
C GLY A 265 9.52 10.68 10.65
N SER A 266 8.91 10.71 11.84
CA SER A 266 7.68 11.47 12.15
C SER A 266 7.80 12.12 13.51
N ARG A 267 7.13 13.26 13.71
CA ARG A 267 7.30 14.10 14.91
C ARG A 267 8.78 14.45 15.14
N ASP A 268 9.48 14.73 14.05
CA ASP A 268 10.90 15.07 14.02
C ASP A 268 11.08 16.39 13.26
N GLU A 269 11.71 17.37 13.92
CA GLU A 269 11.92 18.72 13.36
C GLU A 269 12.81 18.72 12.11
N LYS A 270 13.67 17.71 11.95
CA LYS A 270 14.59 17.58 10.81
C LYS A 270 13.92 16.91 9.61
N TYR A 271 12.99 15.99 9.86
CA TYR A 271 12.31 15.21 8.82
C TYR A 271 10.84 15.67 8.70
N ASN A 272 9.89 14.90 9.23
CA ASN A 272 8.48 15.26 9.20
C ASN A 272 7.98 15.68 10.59
N LYS A 273 7.51 16.93 10.71
CA LYS A 273 7.04 17.50 11.98
C LYS A 273 5.70 16.92 12.45
N TYR A 274 4.91 16.41 11.52
CA TYR A 274 3.59 15.83 11.80
C TYR A 274 3.65 14.40 12.34
N CYS A 275 2.52 13.96 12.89
CA CYS A 275 2.29 12.57 13.26
C CYS A 275 1.71 11.80 12.09
N SER A 276 2.25 10.60 11.84
CA SER A 276 1.78 9.73 10.75
C SER A 276 0.47 8.99 11.01
N GLU A 277 -0.15 9.15 12.19
CA GLU A 277 -1.46 8.58 12.63
C GLU A 277 -1.55 7.03 12.70
N LEU A 278 -0.91 6.32 11.77
CA LEU A 278 -0.99 4.87 11.56
C LEU A 278 0.02 4.06 12.38
N CYS A 279 1.23 4.60 12.59
CA CYS A 279 2.39 3.83 13.03
C CYS A 279 2.20 3.15 14.40
N CYS A 280 1.45 3.75 15.32
CA CYS A 280 1.12 3.13 16.62
C CYS A 280 0.24 1.88 16.44
N ASN A 281 -0.84 2.02 15.67
CA ASN A 281 -1.77 0.92 15.43
C ASN A 281 -1.14 -0.21 14.59
N TYR A 282 -0.27 0.12 13.63
CA TYR A 282 0.49 -0.87 12.85
C TYR A 282 1.39 -1.72 13.75
N ALA A 283 2.16 -1.09 14.64
CA ALA A 283 3.04 -1.79 15.56
C ALA A 283 2.26 -2.70 16.51
N ILE A 284 1.19 -2.18 17.12
CA ILE A 284 0.31 -2.96 18.01
C ILE A 284 -0.29 -4.15 17.26
N LYS A 285 -0.71 -3.96 16.02
CA LYS A 285 -1.25 -5.03 15.18
C LYS A 285 -0.24 -6.13 14.92
N HIS A 286 0.96 -5.80 14.47
CA HIS A 286 1.98 -6.81 14.22
C HIS A 286 2.43 -7.49 15.51
N ALA A 287 2.55 -6.75 16.62
CA ALA A 287 2.88 -7.31 17.92
C ALA A 287 1.85 -8.36 18.38
N ASN A 288 0.55 -8.05 18.28
CA ASN A 288 -0.50 -9.03 18.58
C ASN A 288 -0.44 -10.24 17.66
N ILE A 289 -0.28 -10.03 16.34
CA ILE A 289 -0.15 -11.14 15.36
C ILE A 289 1.02 -12.06 15.72
N ILE A 290 2.15 -11.50 16.18
CA ILE A 290 3.32 -12.26 16.62
C ILE A 290 2.97 -13.10 17.86
N LYS A 291 2.45 -12.49 18.92
CA LYS A 291 2.11 -13.19 20.18
C LYS A 291 1.06 -14.29 19.96
N ASP A 292 0.09 -14.05 19.07
CA ASP A 292 -0.98 -14.99 18.79
C ASP A 292 -0.51 -16.20 17.95
N ASN A 293 0.24 -15.95 16.87
CA ASN A 293 0.49 -16.96 15.82
C ASN A 293 1.87 -17.60 15.86
N ILE A 294 2.87 -16.97 16.47
CA ILE A 294 4.24 -17.50 16.51
C ILE A 294 4.46 -18.27 17.81
N LYS A 295 4.97 -19.50 17.69
CA LYS A 295 5.26 -20.39 18.82
C LYS A 295 6.67 -21.01 18.68
N PRO A 296 7.51 -21.00 19.74
CA PRO A 296 7.31 -20.32 21.03
C PRO A 296 7.13 -18.80 20.85
N SER A 297 6.35 -18.18 21.75
CA SER A 297 5.99 -16.77 21.62
C SER A 297 7.22 -15.89 21.87
N PRO A 298 7.61 -15.00 20.95
CA PRO A 298 8.69 -14.05 21.17
C PRO A 298 8.34 -13.02 22.23
N ASP A 299 9.37 -12.44 22.86
CA ASP A 299 9.26 -11.22 23.65
C ASP A 299 9.10 -10.03 22.70
N VAL A 300 8.12 -9.17 22.95
CA VAL A 300 7.82 -8.02 22.09
C VAL A 300 7.82 -6.74 22.89
N TYR A 301 8.66 -5.79 22.49
CA TYR A 301 8.76 -4.46 23.08
C TYR A 301 8.38 -3.38 22.08
N ILE A 302 7.62 -2.38 22.49
CA ILE A 302 7.31 -1.19 21.70
C ILE A 302 7.86 0.05 22.42
N ILE A 303 8.85 0.70 21.81
CA ILE A 303 9.46 1.93 22.30
C ILE A 303 8.71 3.12 21.71
N TYR A 304 8.17 3.99 22.56
CA TYR A 304 7.26 5.05 22.14
C TYR A 304 7.44 6.37 22.89
N ILE A 305 7.05 7.47 22.25
CA ILE A 305 6.90 8.78 22.91
C ILE A 305 5.50 8.87 23.54
N ASP A 306 4.47 8.74 22.69
CA ASP A 306 3.06 8.66 23.07
C ASP A 306 2.39 7.55 22.24
N ILE A 307 1.56 6.71 22.86
CA ILE A 307 0.68 5.79 22.14
C ILE A 307 -0.55 6.60 21.69
N ARG A 308 -0.80 6.62 20.38
CA ARG A 308 -1.90 7.38 19.77
C ARG A 308 -2.96 6.44 19.20
N THR A 309 -3.72 5.82 20.11
CA THR A 309 -4.88 4.96 19.84
C THR A 309 -6.18 5.72 20.12
N MET A 310 -6.68 6.44 19.12
CA MET A 310 -7.84 7.32 19.30
C MET A 310 -9.18 6.56 19.36
N GLY A 311 -10.07 6.98 20.26
CA GLY A 311 -11.42 6.44 20.38
C GLY A 311 -11.42 4.96 20.74
N PHE A 312 -12.21 4.15 20.00
CA PHE A 312 -12.31 2.70 20.27
C PHE A 312 -11.01 1.92 20.03
N LEU A 313 -10.00 2.53 19.39
CA LEU A 313 -8.67 1.91 19.25
C LEU A 313 -7.94 1.76 20.59
N GLU A 314 -8.37 2.46 21.65
CA GLU A 314 -7.81 2.27 23.00
C GLU A 314 -8.02 0.85 23.53
N ASN A 315 -9.14 0.22 23.18
CA ASN A 315 -9.38 -1.19 23.52
C ASN A 315 -8.38 -2.11 22.83
N TYR A 316 -7.94 -1.75 21.62
CA TYR A 316 -6.93 -2.50 20.88
C TYR A 316 -5.56 -2.42 21.56
N TYR A 317 -5.17 -1.23 22.03
CA TYR A 317 -3.98 -1.06 22.86
C TYR A 317 -4.06 -1.83 24.18
N SER A 318 -5.22 -1.77 24.86
CA SER A 318 -5.44 -2.52 26.11
C SER A 318 -5.27 -4.02 25.91
N SER A 319 -5.86 -4.58 24.85
CA SER A 319 -5.70 -6.01 24.51
C SER A 319 -4.24 -6.40 24.25
N ALA A 320 -3.45 -5.50 23.67
CA ALA A 320 -2.04 -5.75 23.43
C ALA A 320 -1.24 -5.85 24.74
N ARG A 321 -1.55 -5.00 25.72
CA ARG A 321 -0.93 -5.08 27.05
C ARG A 321 -1.31 -6.37 27.79
N GLU A 322 -2.56 -6.80 27.65
CA GLU A 322 -3.04 -8.08 28.20
C GLU A 322 -2.36 -9.28 27.52
N ASN A 323 -1.96 -9.13 26.26
CA ASN A 323 -1.22 -10.13 25.49
C ASN A 323 0.30 -10.06 25.71
N ASP A 324 0.74 -9.55 26.87
CA ASP A 324 2.16 -9.52 27.29
C ASP A 324 3.09 -8.85 26.25
N ILE A 325 2.61 -7.76 25.66
CA ILE A 325 3.43 -6.83 24.87
C ILE A 325 3.90 -5.71 25.79
N GLN A 326 5.20 -5.49 25.82
CA GLN A 326 5.83 -4.54 26.73
C GLN A 326 5.97 -3.16 26.06
N PHE A 327 5.59 -2.10 26.79
CA PHE A 327 5.63 -0.74 26.28
C PHE A 327 6.63 0.09 27.06
N ILE A 328 7.63 0.63 26.37
CA ILE A 328 8.71 1.43 26.97
C ILE A 328 8.53 2.87 26.51
N LYS A 329 8.17 3.75 27.45
CA LYS A 329 8.07 5.18 27.16
C LYS A 329 9.46 5.77 27.07
N GLY A 330 9.93 6.06 25.87
CA GLY A 330 11.34 6.32 25.66
C GLY A 330 11.72 6.58 24.22
N ASN A 331 13.03 6.61 23.98
CA ASN A 331 13.59 6.70 22.64
C ASN A 331 14.82 5.80 22.50
N LEU A 332 15.06 5.32 21.29
CA LEU A 332 16.25 4.58 20.93
C LEU A 332 17.38 5.57 20.61
N THR A 333 18.48 5.47 21.35
CA THR A 333 19.62 6.38 21.19
C THR A 333 20.71 5.82 20.29
N ASP A 334 20.91 4.51 20.31
CA ASP A 334 21.95 3.85 19.52
C ASP A 334 21.66 2.36 19.27
N VAL A 335 22.25 1.83 18.19
CA VAL A 335 22.13 0.43 17.75
C VAL A 335 23.53 -0.12 17.48
N GLU A 336 23.90 -1.14 18.26
CA GLU A 336 25.18 -1.84 18.13
C GLU A 336 24.96 -3.34 17.86
N ILE A 337 26.00 -4.02 17.37
CA ILE A 337 26.03 -5.48 17.28
C ILE A 337 26.72 -6.03 18.53
N SER A 338 26.17 -7.09 19.14
CA SER A 338 26.90 -7.81 20.17
C SER A 338 28.18 -8.44 19.60
N GLN A 339 29.36 -7.99 20.02
CA GLN A 339 30.63 -8.65 19.70
C GLN A 339 30.81 -9.88 20.59
N ASP A 340 30.10 -10.96 20.29
CA ASP A 340 30.31 -12.23 20.98
C ASP A 340 31.31 -13.10 20.21
N ASN A 341 32.59 -12.96 20.50
CA ASN A 341 33.67 -13.69 19.80
C ASN A 341 33.59 -15.23 19.90
N LYS A 342 32.65 -15.76 20.70
CA LYS A 342 32.42 -17.21 20.90
C LYS A 342 31.23 -17.77 20.12
N SER A 343 30.31 -16.91 19.67
CA SER A 343 29.06 -17.31 18.99
C SER A 343 28.95 -16.52 17.68
N LYS A 344 28.75 -17.20 16.54
CA LYS A 344 28.45 -16.52 15.27
C LYS A 344 27.04 -15.89 15.24
N ASP A 345 26.31 -15.92 16.35
CA ASP A 345 24.94 -15.45 16.46
C ASP A 345 24.88 -14.09 17.16
N ASN A 346 25.28 -13.05 16.44
CA ASN A 346 25.31 -11.71 17.00
C ASN A 346 23.90 -11.13 17.06
N LYS A 347 23.41 -10.78 18.25
CA LYS A 347 22.14 -10.05 18.43
C LYS A 347 22.37 -8.53 18.36
N LEU A 348 21.31 -7.78 18.11
CA LEU A 348 21.32 -6.32 18.22
C LEU A 348 21.38 -5.94 19.70
N LYS A 349 22.17 -4.92 20.04
CA LYS A 349 22.20 -4.25 21.34
C LYS A 349 21.63 -2.86 21.17
N LEU A 350 20.48 -2.63 21.79
CA LEU A 350 19.70 -1.40 21.68
C LEU A 350 19.87 -0.58 22.95
N LYS A 351 20.32 0.66 22.81
CA LYS A 351 20.46 1.60 23.91
C LYS A 351 19.22 2.48 24.00
N VAL A 352 18.35 2.20 24.95
CA VAL A 352 17.03 2.84 25.07
C VAL A 352 17.00 3.71 26.30
N TYR A 353 16.63 4.98 26.16
CA TYR A 353 16.32 5.83 27.30
C TYR A 353 14.87 5.60 27.71
N ASP A 354 14.64 5.14 28.94
CA ASP A 354 13.32 4.99 29.55
C ASP A 354 13.00 6.25 30.37
N ALA A 355 11.96 6.97 29.96
CA ALA A 355 11.54 8.22 30.57
C ALA A 355 10.78 8.02 31.90
N ILE A 356 10.21 6.84 32.15
CA ILE A 356 9.51 6.53 33.40
C ILE A 356 10.53 6.20 34.49
N LEU A 357 11.52 5.37 34.16
CA LEU A 357 12.61 4.99 35.06
C LEU A 357 13.71 6.06 35.15
N ASN A 358 13.74 7.00 34.19
CA ASN A 358 14.81 7.98 34.01
C ASN A 358 16.20 7.29 33.95
N ALA A 359 16.29 6.22 33.17
CA ALA A 359 17.47 5.37 33.08
C ALA A 359 17.72 4.90 31.64
N ILE A 360 18.96 4.50 31.36
CA ILE A 360 19.33 3.88 30.10
C ILE A 360 19.24 2.36 30.25
N LEU A 361 18.42 1.74 29.42
CA LEU A 361 18.27 0.30 29.30
C LEU A 361 19.12 -0.20 28.12
N MET A 362 19.77 -1.34 28.33
CA MET A 362 20.42 -2.09 27.26
C MET A 362 19.56 -3.31 26.95
N ILE A 363 18.90 -3.31 25.80
CA ILE A 363 18.01 -4.39 25.37
C ILE A 363 18.69 -5.18 24.27
N SER A 364 18.79 -6.50 24.43
CA SER A 364 19.23 -7.38 23.34
C SER A 364 18.03 -7.75 22.48
N SER A 365 18.13 -7.63 21.17
CA SER A 365 17.05 -7.94 20.24
C SER A 365 17.54 -8.79 19.07
N ASP A 366 16.72 -9.75 18.64
CA ASP A 366 16.95 -10.48 17.39
C ASP A 366 16.50 -9.67 16.17
N LEU A 367 15.49 -8.81 16.35
CA LEU A 367 14.92 -8.01 15.27
C LEU A 367 14.54 -6.61 15.77
N LEU A 368 15.03 -5.56 15.10
CA LEU A 368 14.59 -4.18 15.32
C LEU A 368 13.65 -3.78 14.18
N VAL A 369 12.43 -3.37 14.52
CA VAL A 369 11.38 -3.02 13.57
C VAL A 369 11.09 -1.52 13.68
N LEU A 370 11.31 -0.79 12.59
CA LEU A 370 11.12 0.64 12.50
C LEU A 370 9.69 0.94 12.06
N SER A 371 8.92 1.59 12.93
CA SER A 371 7.59 2.12 12.59
C SER A 371 7.74 3.47 11.90
N THR A 372 8.10 3.38 10.62
CA THR A 372 8.35 4.47 9.69
C THR A 372 7.15 5.37 9.50
N GLY A 373 7.42 6.66 9.37
CA GLY A 373 6.44 7.66 9.01
C GLY A 373 5.87 7.41 7.62
N ILE A 374 4.70 7.97 7.35
CA ILE A 374 4.10 7.95 6.02
C ILE A 374 4.22 9.33 5.39
N ILE A 375 4.59 9.35 4.12
CA ILE A 375 4.67 10.55 3.28
C ILE A 375 3.75 10.32 2.07
N PRO A 376 3.25 11.38 1.42
CA PRO A 376 2.39 11.20 0.25
C PRO A 376 3.18 10.49 -0.86
N SER A 377 2.52 9.62 -1.63
CA SER A 377 3.25 8.81 -2.61
C SER A 377 3.89 9.69 -3.69
N LYS A 378 5.18 9.49 -3.98
CA LYS A 378 5.91 10.27 -5.00
C LYS A 378 5.19 10.25 -6.35
N PRO A 379 4.70 9.10 -6.87
CA PRO A 379 3.93 9.07 -8.11
C PRO A 379 2.60 9.84 -7.99
N GLY A 380 1.94 9.77 -6.84
CA GLY A 380 0.72 10.52 -6.54
C GLY A 380 0.95 12.03 -6.60
N ILE A 381 1.99 12.52 -5.93
CA ILE A 381 2.35 13.94 -5.94
C ILE A 381 2.77 14.42 -7.34
N ASN A 382 3.51 13.60 -8.10
CA ASN A 382 3.86 13.93 -9.47
C ASN A 382 2.62 14.07 -10.36
N LEU A 383 1.63 13.18 -10.18
CA LEU A 383 0.33 13.30 -10.83
C LEU A 383 -0.38 14.60 -10.42
N CYS A 384 -0.48 14.87 -9.12
CA CYS A 384 -1.12 16.08 -8.59
C CYS A 384 -0.49 17.37 -9.13
N LYS A 385 0.85 17.43 -9.20
CA LYS A 385 1.59 18.55 -9.81
C LYS A 385 1.26 18.69 -11.29
N LYS A 386 1.22 17.58 -12.05
CA LYS A 386 0.87 17.59 -13.48
C LYS A 386 -0.54 18.09 -13.76
N ILE A 387 -1.48 17.86 -12.84
CA ILE A 387 -2.86 18.39 -12.94
C ILE A 387 -3.04 19.68 -12.13
N GLU A 388 -1.96 20.26 -11.60
CA GLU A 388 -1.88 21.51 -10.85
C GLU A 388 -2.84 21.57 -9.63
N LEU A 389 -2.89 20.50 -8.85
CA LEU A 389 -3.47 20.54 -7.50
C LEU A 389 -2.51 21.22 -6.53
N GLN A 390 -3.07 22.04 -5.64
CA GLN A 390 -2.31 22.69 -4.57
C GLN A 390 -1.87 21.66 -3.53
N LEU A 391 -0.67 21.87 -2.98
CA LEU A 391 -0.13 21.09 -1.87
C LEU A 391 0.01 22.00 -0.65
N ASN A 392 -0.17 21.45 0.54
CA ASN A 392 0.11 22.15 1.79
C ASN A 392 1.62 22.15 2.11
N ASP A 393 2.00 22.82 3.19
CA ASP A 393 3.41 22.96 3.62
C ASP A 393 4.07 21.62 3.98
N GLU A 394 3.27 20.59 4.26
CA GLU A 394 3.70 19.23 4.58
C GLU A 394 3.82 18.34 3.33
N GLY A 395 3.47 18.88 2.15
CA GLY A 395 3.57 18.20 0.85
C GLY A 395 2.37 17.33 0.47
N PHE A 396 1.31 17.30 1.28
CA PHE A 396 0.05 16.61 0.95
C PHE A 396 -0.84 17.47 0.07
N VAL A 397 -1.80 16.87 -0.63
CA VAL A 397 -2.78 17.63 -1.42
C VAL A 397 -3.69 18.43 -0.50
N ASP A 398 -3.77 19.73 -0.77
CA ASP A 398 -4.62 20.65 -0.03
C ASP A 398 -6.09 20.43 -0.42
N VAL A 399 -6.91 20.14 0.58
CA VAL A 399 -8.33 19.82 0.43
C VAL A 399 -9.09 20.47 1.56
N ASP A 400 -10.14 21.21 1.20
CA ASP A 400 -11.14 21.65 2.17
C ASP A 400 -11.92 20.41 2.64
N GLU A 401 -11.75 20.04 3.92
CA GLU A 401 -12.36 18.84 4.49
C GLU A 401 -13.90 18.91 4.58
N ASP A 402 -14.46 20.11 4.79
CA ASP A 402 -15.91 20.32 4.91
C ASP A 402 -16.59 20.18 3.56
N SER A 403 -16.03 20.85 2.55
CA SER A 403 -16.59 20.81 1.20
C SER A 403 -16.10 19.59 0.41
N ILE A 404 -15.01 18.93 0.80
CA ILE A 404 -14.33 17.86 0.07
C ILE A 404 -14.05 18.34 -1.36
N SER A 405 -13.30 19.43 -1.43
CA SER A 405 -12.95 20.06 -2.69
C SER A 405 -11.47 20.40 -2.74
N THR A 406 -10.93 20.29 -3.95
CA THR A 406 -9.59 20.79 -4.26
C THR A 406 -9.70 22.18 -4.86
N ASN A 407 -8.57 22.83 -5.13
CA ASN A 407 -8.50 24.06 -5.90
C ASN A 407 -9.06 23.93 -7.34
N LYS A 408 -9.32 22.71 -7.84
CA LYS A 408 -9.90 22.46 -9.17
C LYS A 408 -11.27 21.79 -9.08
N SER A 409 -12.29 22.53 -9.52
CA SER A 409 -13.66 22.02 -9.62
C SER A 409 -13.74 20.74 -10.46
N GLY A 410 -14.41 19.71 -9.93
CA GLY A 410 -14.56 18.41 -10.61
C GLY A 410 -13.37 17.45 -10.42
N ILE A 411 -12.33 17.87 -9.69
CA ILE A 411 -11.22 17.02 -9.26
C ILE A 411 -11.27 16.86 -7.74
N TYR A 412 -11.27 15.63 -7.28
CA TYR A 412 -11.32 15.26 -5.86
C TYR A 412 -10.04 14.51 -5.47
N ALA A 413 -9.60 14.66 -4.23
CA ALA A 413 -8.50 13.90 -3.63
C ALA A 413 -8.93 13.34 -2.27
N CYS A 414 -8.42 12.16 -1.89
CA CYS A 414 -8.76 11.57 -0.59
C CYS A 414 -7.74 10.56 -0.08
N GLY A 415 -7.92 10.21 1.20
CA GLY A 415 -7.12 9.22 1.90
C GLY A 415 -5.74 9.75 2.24
N SER A 416 -4.76 8.86 2.30
CA SER A 416 -3.41 9.22 2.74
C SER A 416 -2.62 10.13 1.78
N LEU A 417 -3.25 10.56 0.68
CA LEU A 417 -2.72 11.58 -0.21
C LEU A 417 -2.96 13.02 0.32
N THR A 418 -4.00 13.21 1.14
CA THR A 418 -4.39 14.53 1.65
C THR A 418 -3.87 14.78 3.06
N ARG A 419 -3.62 13.71 3.83
CA ARG A 419 -2.97 13.75 5.15
C ARG A 419 -2.65 12.33 5.62
N PRO A 420 -1.79 12.12 6.63
CA PRO A 420 -1.72 10.84 7.30
C PRO A 420 -3.08 10.48 7.90
N THR A 421 -3.60 9.28 7.63
CA THR A 421 -4.92 8.86 8.12
C THR A 421 -5.11 7.34 8.04
N ASP A 422 -6.00 6.81 8.87
CA ASP A 422 -6.42 5.42 8.85
C ASP A 422 -7.46 5.07 7.77
N LEU A 423 -7.71 3.76 7.64
CA LEU A 423 -8.65 3.24 6.65
C LEU A 423 -10.11 3.60 6.96
N SER A 424 -10.48 3.69 8.24
CA SER A 424 -11.85 3.98 8.68
C SER A 424 -12.25 5.40 8.30
N HIS A 425 -11.40 6.37 8.64
CA HIS A 425 -11.58 7.77 8.28
C HIS A 425 -11.54 7.95 6.76
N SER A 426 -10.55 7.35 6.11
CA SER A 426 -10.44 7.37 4.65
C SER A 426 -11.68 6.82 3.94
N SER A 427 -12.28 5.75 4.46
CA SER A 427 -13.50 5.16 3.90
C SER A 427 -14.70 6.10 4.00
N THR A 428 -14.80 6.88 5.07
CA THR A 428 -15.85 7.89 5.24
C THR A 428 -15.72 8.99 4.18
N ILE A 429 -14.51 9.55 3.99
CA ILE A 429 -14.26 10.56 2.95
C ILE A 429 -14.59 10.00 1.55
N SER A 430 -14.16 8.77 1.28
CA SER A 430 -14.45 8.08 0.02
C SER A 430 -15.96 8.03 -0.27
N LYS A 431 -16.79 7.68 0.72
CA LYS A 431 -18.26 7.68 0.57
C LYS A 431 -18.83 9.07 0.31
N ASN A 432 -18.30 10.08 0.99
CA ASN A 432 -18.74 11.46 0.78
C ASN A 432 -18.42 11.95 -0.64
N ILE A 433 -17.27 11.58 -1.22
CA ILE A 433 -16.95 11.87 -2.63
C ILE A 433 -17.97 11.21 -3.57
N VAL A 434 -18.29 9.94 -3.34
CA VAL A 434 -19.30 9.20 -4.14
C VAL A 434 -20.64 9.94 -4.10
N LEU A 435 -21.12 10.30 -2.90
CA LEU A 435 -22.38 11.02 -2.71
C LEU A 435 -22.36 12.39 -3.39
N LYS A 436 -21.25 13.12 -3.30
CA LYS A 436 -21.10 14.43 -3.94
C LYS A 436 -21.15 14.34 -5.46
N ILE A 437 -20.42 13.39 -6.06
CA ILE A 437 -20.46 13.14 -7.51
C ILE A 437 -21.88 12.75 -7.95
N TYR A 438 -22.56 11.90 -7.18
CA TYR A 438 -23.91 11.48 -7.50
C TYR A 438 -24.93 12.63 -7.39
N LYS A 439 -24.85 13.45 -6.33
CA LYS A 439 -25.68 14.64 -6.15
C LYS A 439 -25.49 15.64 -7.28
N ASP A 440 -24.24 15.94 -7.64
CA ASP A 440 -23.92 16.85 -8.76
C ASP A 440 -24.49 16.34 -10.09
N PHE A 441 -24.56 15.02 -10.27
CA PHE A 441 -25.18 14.39 -11.42
C PHE A 441 -26.72 14.56 -11.42
N LEU A 442 -27.39 14.27 -10.30
CA LEU A 442 -28.85 14.39 -10.18
C LEU A 442 -29.35 15.82 -10.42
N ILE A 443 -28.70 16.82 -9.80
CA ILE A 443 -29.05 18.24 -9.97
C ILE A 443 -28.97 18.65 -11.44
N LYS A 444 -27.96 18.16 -12.17
CA LYS A 444 -27.82 18.43 -13.60
C LYS A 444 -28.89 17.73 -14.43
N GLU A 445 -29.36 16.55 -14.05
CA GLU A 445 -30.47 15.91 -14.76
C GLU A 445 -31.79 16.66 -14.55
N GLU A 446 -32.08 17.12 -13.33
CA GLU A 446 -33.25 17.94 -13.05
C GLU A 446 -33.24 19.23 -13.89
N ILE A 447 -32.14 19.99 -13.89
CA ILE A 447 -32.03 21.23 -14.68
C ILE A 447 -32.19 21.00 -16.20
N ASN A 448 -31.84 19.82 -16.73
CA ASN A 448 -32.00 19.53 -18.17
C ASN A 448 -33.40 19.00 -18.52
N ASN A 449 -34.21 18.61 -17.53
CA ASN A 449 -35.57 18.10 -17.72
C ASN A 449 -36.64 19.19 -17.56
N TYR A 450 -36.25 20.39 -17.10
CA TYR A 450 -37.03 21.63 -17.15
C TYR A 450 -36.52 22.51 -18.29
#